data_AF-A0A3M1RPJ3-F1
#
_entry.id   AF-A0A3M1RPJ3-F1
#
_cell.length_a   1.000
_cell.length_b   1.000
_cell.length_c   1.000
_cell.angle_alpha   90.00
_cell.angle_beta   90.00
_cell.angle_gamma   90.00
#
_symmetry.space_group_name_H-M   'P 1'
#
loop_
_entity.id
_entity.type
_entity.pdbx_description
1 polymer ?
#
loop_
_entity_poly.entity_id
_entity_poly.type
_entity_poly.pdbx_seq_one_letter_code
_entity_poly.pdbx_strand_id
1 'polypeptide(L)'
;MERKELLNDVIAYFRSSDHWRRTLALLQDPDPENTHIHSYVYTSIHPESLEEIIVRYFAMRGWPSVRKIDWVRPRPGLGSLHGIEPQGKPHFDFHWIYKPDVGVQAADGIENGSNLLIWNRWYIEEFYRDFPFRQAGPAEEEALRQYFSSAHWEKGLEIVMAPNTTHMHFYVEASLHPDVIRQFALAALRERGWKVYYVCPNIYLVGKEYTGKLVFMGQEPEKVYDIGWKFNPDVIIKPTEIPWNFPEPIGYDVITWEMIEEEINQHPYLKLTPEEISSVVEACTRS
;
A
#
# COMPACT_ATOMS: atom_id res chain seq x y z
N MET A 1 -21.42 -16.52 14.54
CA MET A 1 -21.68 -17.22 13.25
C MET A 1 -21.22 -18.67 13.34
N GLU A 2 -21.95 -19.62 12.75
CA GLU A 2 -21.51 -21.01 12.66
C GLU A 2 -20.31 -21.17 11.69
N ARG A 3 -19.40 -22.10 11.98
CA ARG A 3 -18.15 -22.25 11.20
C ARG A 3 -18.39 -22.52 9.72
N LYS A 4 -19.43 -23.30 9.40
CA LYS A 4 -19.80 -23.61 8.02
C LYS A 4 -20.32 -22.38 7.26
N GLU A 5 -21.09 -21.52 7.93
CA GLU A 5 -21.60 -20.27 7.35
C GLU A 5 -20.43 -19.33 7.05
N LEU A 6 -19.48 -19.23 7.98
CA LEU A 6 -18.27 -18.43 7.82
C LEU A 6 -17.47 -18.82 6.57
N LEU A 7 -17.22 -20.11 6.37
CA LEU A 7 -16.50 -20.58 5.19
C LEU A 7 -17.27 -20.33 3.90
N ASN A 8 -18.59 -20.50 3.90
CA ASN A 8 -19.43 -20.21 2.75
C ASN A 8 -19.40 -18.71 2.38
N ASP A 9 -19.39 -17.80 3.36
CA ASP A 9 -19.26 -16.37 3.13
C ASP A 9 -17.93 -16.02 2.47
N VAL A 10 -16.82 -16.58 2.98
CA VAL A 10 -15.48 -16.38 2.40
C VAL A 10 -15.44 -16.89 0.95
N ILE A 11 -15.99 -18.09 0.69
CA ILE A 11 -16.07 -18.65 -0.67
C ILE A 11 -16.92 -17.76 -1.57
N ALA A 12 -18.09 -17.35 -1.12
CA ALA A 12 -19.01 -16.52 -1.89
C ALA A 12 -18.35 -15.20 -2.31
N TYR A 13 -17.56 -14.60 -1.41
CA TYR A 13 -16.80 -13.37 -1.69
C TYR A 13 -15.80 -13.57 -2.83
N PHE A 14 -14.85 -14.51 -2.70
CA PHE A 14 -13.78 -14.71 -3.68
C PHE A 14 -14.24 -15.38 -4.99
N ARG A 15 -15.37 -16.10 -4.97
CA ARG A 15 -15.92 -16.77 -6.15
C ARG A 15 -16.84 -15.88 -6.98
N SER A 16 -17.69 -15.10 -6.32
CA SER A 16 -18.87 -14.52 -6.99
C SER A 16 -19.26 -13.12 -6.57
N SER A 17 -18.59 -12.49 -5.60
CA SER A 17 -18.94 -11.12 -5.24
C SER A 17 -18.64 -10.15 -6.38
N ASP A 18 -19.52 -9.15 -6.53
CA ASP A 18 -19.31 -8.07 -7.49
C ASP A 18 -18.00 -7.32 -7.21
N HIS A 19 -17.73 -7.05 -5.93
CA HIS A 19 -16.55 -6.34 -5.47
C HIS A 19 -15.26 -7.05 -5.89
N TRP A 20 -15.09 -8.33 -5.55
CA TRP A 20 -13.90 -9.09 -5.94
C TRP A 20 -13.77 -9.25 -7.45
N ARG A 21 -14.89 -9.48 -8.16
CA ARG A 21 -14.89 -9.53 -9.63
C ARG A 21 -14.38 -8.22 -10.25
N ARG A 22 -14.77 -7.08 -9.69
CA ARG A 22 -14.27 -5.76 -10.11
C ARG A 22 -12.80 -5.58 -9.76
N THR A 23 -12.35 -5.99 -8.57
CA THR A 23 -10.92 -6.02 -8.21
C THR A 23 -10.11 -6.79 -9.25
N LEU A 24 -10.56 -8.00 -9.63
CA LEU A 24 -9.89 -8.81 -10.66
C LEU A 24 -9.87 -8.16 -12.05
N ALA A 25 -10.90 -7.39 -12.38
CA ALA A 25 -10.95 -6.63 -13.63
C ALA A 25 -9.96 -5.46 -13.62
N LEU A 26 -9.83 -4.75 -12.49
CA LEU A 26 -8.83 -3.69 -12.32
C LEU A 26 -7.40 -4.24 -12.38
N LEU A 27 -7.16 -5.46 -11.88
CA LEU A 27 -5.88 -6.14 -12.02
C LEU A 27 -5.51 -6.48 -13.48
N GLN A 28 -6.41 -6.26 -14.46
CA GLN A 28 -6.08 -6.38 -15.88
C GLN A 28 -5.59 -5.07 -16.51
N ASP A 29 -5.31 -4.03 -15.73
CA ASP A 29 -4.73 -2.79 -16.25
C ASP A 29 -3.43 -3.10 -17.02
N PRO A 30 -3.24 -2.54 -18.24
CA PRO A 30 -2.07 -2.82 -19.07
C PRO A 30 -0.77 -2.21 -18.55
N ASP A 31 -0.82 -1.34 -17.53
CA ASP A 31 0.33 -0.67 -16.92
C ASP A 31 0.45 -1.02 -15.43
N PRO A 32 0.85 -2.28 -15.11
CA PRO A 32 0.85 -2.79 -13.74
C PRO A 32 1.79 -2.03 -12.80
N GLU A 33 2.92 -1.53 -13.31
CA GLU A 33 3.92 -0.83 -12.49
C GLU A 33 3.50 0.61 -12.13
N ASN A 34 2.52 1.19 -12.84
CA ASN A 34 1.98 2.52 -12.58
C ASN A 34 0.48 2.49 -12.22
N THR A 35 0.01 1.35 -11.72
CA THR A 35 -1.34 1.18 -11.24
C THR A 35 -1.31 0.68 -9.80
N HIS A 36 -2.06 1.36 -8.94
CA HIS A 36 -2.31 0.93 -7.57
C HIS A 36 -3.81 0.83 -7.30
N ILE A 37 -4.21 -0.13 -6.48
CA ILE A 37 -5.61 -0.39 -6.16
C ILE A 37 -5.75 -0.50 -4.65
N HIS A 38 -6.79 0.12 -4.08
CA HIS A 38 -7.23 -0.15 -2.71
C HIS A 38 -8.55 -0.93 -2.74
N SER A 39 -8.61 -2.03 -2.02
CA SER A 39 -9.81 -2.87 -1.86
C SER A 39 -10.17 -2.94 -0.38
N TYR A 40 -11.35 -2.43 -0.01
CA TYR A 40 -11.81 -2.38 1.38
C TYR A 40 -12.88 -3.44 1.67
N VAL A 41 -12.68 -4.21 2.73
CA VAL A 41 -13.62 -5.25 3.17
C VAL A 41 -13.94 -5.16 4.66
N TYR A 42 -15.11 -5.68 5.02
CA TYR A 42 -15.38 -6.13 6.39
C TYR A 42 -15.05 -7.61 6.52
N THR A 43 -14.50 -8.01 7.65
CA THR A 43 -14.19 -9.43 7.92
C THR A 43 -14.05 -9.70 9.41
N SER A 44 -14.32 -10.94 9.81
CA SER A 44 -13.92 -11.49 11.11
C SER A 44 -12.75 -12.47 10.97
N ILE A 45 -12.24 -12.74 9.75
CA ILE A 45 -11.16 -13.68 9.50
C ILE A 45 -9.82 -13.04 9.88
N HIS A 46 -8.98 -13.81 10.57
CA HIS A 46 -7.64 -13.37 10.96
C HIS A 46 -6.79 -13.00 9.72
N PRO A 47 -6.02 -11.89 9.75
CA PRO A 47 -5.22 -11.43 8.60
C PRO A 47 -4.29 -12.48 8.01
N GLU A 48 -3.67 -13.32 8.85
CA GLU A 48 -2.87 -14.47 8.42
C GLU A 48 -3.63 -15.42 7.48
N SER A 49 -4.86 -15.75 7.83
CA SER A 49 -5.70 -16.62 7.00
C SER A 49 -6.14 -15.92 5.72
N LEU A 50 -6.39 -14.60 5.76
CA LEU A 50 -6.70 -13.81 4.56
C LEU A 50 -5.52 -13.76 3.59
N GLU A 51 -4.31 -13.51 4.10
CA GLU A 51 -3.09 -13.52 3.30
C GLU A 51 -2.91 -14.88 2.62
N GLU A 52 -3.01 -15.96 3.38
CA GLU A 52 -2.82 -17.31 2.85
C GLU A 52 -3.88 -17.67 1.79
N ILE A 53 -5.15 -17.28 1.99
CA ILE A 53 -6.20 -17.43 0.99
C ILE A 53 -5.84 -16.65 -0.28
N ILE A 54 -5.47 -15.38 -0.17
CA ILE A 54 -5.16 -14.51 -1.31
C ILE A 54 -3.97 -15.04 -2.10
N VAL A 55 -2.88 -15.39 -1.42
CA VAL A 55 -1.66 -15.93 -2.04
C VAL A 55 -1.97 -17.22 -2.79
N ARG A 56 -2.67 -18.17 -2.15
CA ARG A 56 -3.03 -19.45 -2.78
C ARG A 56 -4.04 -19.27 -3.92
N TYR A 57 -5.01 -18.38 -3.77
CA TYR A 57 -6.01 -18.06 -4.79
C TYR A 57 -5.34 -17.57 -6.08
N PHE A 58 -4.42 -16.61 -5.98
CA PHE A 58 -3.72 -16.10 -7.15
C PHE A 58 -2.74 -17.12 -7.75
N ALA A 59 -2.05 -17.92 -6.92
CA ALA A 59 -1.22 -19.02 -7.40
C ALA A 59 -2.03 -20.03 -8.23
N MET A 60 -3.23 -20.42 -7.78
CA MET A 60 -4.11 -21.34 -8.52
C MET A 60 -4.67 -20.73 -9.81
N ARG A 61 -4.69 -19.40 -9.93
CA ARG A 61 -5.05 -18.69 -11.17
C ARG A 61 -3.86 -18.47 -12.12
N GLY A 62 -2.66 -18.93 -11.75
CA GLY A 62 -1.44 -18.75 -12.53
C GLY A 62 -0.78 -17.37 -12.36
N TRP A 63 -1.12 -16.61 -11.32
CA TRP A 63 -0.53 -15.31 -10.99
C TRP A 63 0.09 -15.34 -9.59
N PRO A 64 1.10 -16.19 -9.30
CA PRO A 64 1.66 -16.31 -7.95
C PRO A 64 2.15 -14.96 -7.41
N SER A 65 2.17 -14.80 -6.08
CA SER A 65 2.77 -13.60 -5.47
C SER A 65 4.25 -13.54 -5.82
N VAL A 66 4.74 -12.37 -6.25
CA VAL A 66 6.15 -12.19 -6.64
C VAL A 66 7.01 -11.63 -5.51
N ARG A 67 6.40 -11.28 -4.38
CA ARG A 67 7.06 -10.67 -3.23
C ARG A 67 6.32 -10.90 -1.92
N LYS A 68 6.96 -10.54 -0.82
CA LYS A 68 6.35 -10.50 0.52
C LYS A 68 5.25 -9.44 0.61
N ILE A 69 4.17 -9.77 1.32
CA ILE A 69 3.08 -8.87 1.69
C ILE A 69 3.42 -8.24 3.05
N ASP A 70 3.28 -6.92 3.16
CA ASP A 70 3.52 -6.21 4.41
C ASP A 70 2.22 -5.98 5.17
N TRP A 71 2.20 -6.26 6.47
CA TRP A 71 1.04 -5.98 7.30
C TRP A 71 1.15 -4.57 7.84
N VAL A 72 0.14 -3.76 7.57
CA VAL A 72 0.14 -2.34 7.97
C VAL A 72 -1.17 -1.98 8.66
N ARG A 73 -1.11 -0.97 9.55
CA ARG A 73 -2.26 -0.34 10.20
C ARG A 73 -2.33 1.11 9.71
N PRO A 74 -2.98 1.41 8.57
CA PRO A 74 -2.99 2.76 8.03
C PRO A 74 -3.60 3.79 8.99
N ARG A 75 -4.58 3.36 9.79
CA ARG A 75 -5.20 4.14 10.87
C ARG A 75 -5.86 3.20 11.89
N PRO A 76 -6.17 3.64 13.12
CA PRO A 76 -6.87 2.81 14.10
C PRO A 76 -8.18 2.23 13.53
N GLY A 77 -8.42 0.94 13.76
CA GLY A 77 -9.62 0.23 13.28
C GLY A 77 -9.55 -0.24 11.82
N LEU A 78 -8.40 -0.04 11.15
CA LEU A 78 -8.17 -0.44 9.76
C LEU A 78 -6.82 -1.15 9.67
N GLY A 79 -6.85 -2.44 9.33
CA GLY A 79 -5.65 -3.19 8.96
C GLY A 79 -5.54 -3.35 7.44
N SER A 80 -4.37 -3.74 6.96
CA SER A 80 -4.13 -3.91 5.53
C SER A 80 -3.03 -4.92 5.21
N LEU A 81 -3.31 -5.75 4.21
CA LEU A 81 -2.31 -6.54 3.50
C LEU A 81 -1.79 -5.64 2.38
N HIS A 82 -0.66 -5.00 2.62
CA HIS A 82 -0.09 -3.96 1.77
C HIS A 82 0.88 -4.53 0.74
N GLY A 83 0.78 -4.04 -0.49
CA GLY A 83 1.66 -4.42 -1.58
C GLY A 83 1.48 -5.87 -2.05
N ILE A 84 0.23 -6.37 -2.07
CA ILE A 84 -0.07 -7.67 -2.70
C ILE A 84 0.20 -7.53 -4.19
N GLU A 85 1.10 -8.37 -4.73
CA GLU A 85 1.53 -8.28 -6.12
C GLU A 85 1.46 -9.65 -6.81
N PRO A 86 0.32 -9.98 -7.44
CA PRO A 86 0.21 -11.14 -8.30
C PRO A 86 1.07 -10.97 -9.56
N GLN A 87 1.76 -12.02 -9.99
CA GLN A 87 2.68 -11.94 -11.13
C GLN A 87 2.05 -11.34 -12.39
N GLY A 88 2.68 -10.26 -12.90
CA GLY A 88 2.23 -9.57 -14.12
C GLY A 88 0.93 -8.79 -13.96
N LYS A 89 0.57 -8.41 -12.73
CA LYS A 89 -0.61 -7.63 -12.38
C LYS A 89 -0.20 -6.39 -11.57
N PRO A 90 -1.03 -5.33 -11.56
CA PRO A 90 -0.85 -4.23 -10.62
C PRO A 90 -0.74 -4.73 -9.19
N HIS A 91 0.10 -4.09 -8.39
CA HIS A 91 0.04 -4.26 -6.94
C HIS A 91 -1.22 -3.60 -6.37
N PHE A 92 -1.68 -4.12 -5.23
CA PHE A 92 -2.85 -3.58 -4.55
C PHE A 92 -2.79 -3.81 -3.05
N ASP A 93 -3.58 -3.03 -2.33
CA ASP A 93 -3.78 -3.17 -0.90
C ASP A 93 -5.16 -3.76 -0.60
N PHE A 94 -5.18 -4.77 0.25
CA PHE A 94 -6.41 -5.37 0.75
C PHE A 94 -6.63 -4.92 2.19
N HIS A 95 -7.40 -3.85 2.33
CA HIS A 95 -7.74 -3.28 3.62
C HIS A 95 -8.90 -4.01 4.26
N TRP A 96 -8.79 -4.31 5.55
CA TRP A 96 -9.84 -4.96 6.31
C TRP A 96 -10.25 -4.11 7.52
N ILE A 97 -11.54 -4.16 7.82
CA ILE A 97 -12.15 -3.61 9.02
C ILE A 97 -12.81 -4.77 9.75
N TYR A 98 -12.53 -4.92 11.05
CA TYR A 98 -13.15 -5.97 11.83
C TYR A 98 -14.67 -5.79 11.88
N LYS A 99 -15.41 -6.84 11.53
CA LYS A 99 -16.86 -6.90 11.74
C LYS A 99 -17.22 -8.29 12.25
N PRO A 100 -17.78 -8.41 13.47
CA PRO A 100 -18.22 -9.70 13.97
C PRO A 100 -19.30 -10.25 13.03
N ASP A 101 -19.37 -11.57 12.93
CA ASP A 101 -20.34 -12.27 12.10
C ASP A 101 -20.28 -11.92 10.60
N VAL A 102 -19.06 -11.73 10.08
CA VAL A 102 -18.83 -11.57 8.64
C VAL A 102 -17.64 -12.43 8.22
N GLY A 103 -17.81 -13.33 7.25
CA GLY A 103 -16.67 -14.01 6.62
C GLY A 103 -15.78 -13.00 5.90
N VAL A 104 -16.15 -12.61 4.68
CA VAL A 104 -15.59 -11.44 3.99
C VAL A 104 -16.73 -10.79 3.20
N GLN A 105 -16.82 -9.46 3.24
CA GLN A 105 -17.74 -8.71 2.38
C GLN A 105 -17.14 -7.36 2.01
N ALA A 106 -17.59 -6.76 0.93
CA ALA A 106 -17.21 -5.39 0.58
C ALA A 106 -17.55 -4.43 1.72
N ALA A 107 -16.65 -3.49 2.03
CA ALA A 107 -16.93 -2.44 3.00
C ALA A 107 -17.84 -1.36 2.41
N ASP A 108 -18.53 -0.60 3.26
CA ASP A 108 -19.40 0.48 2.81
C ASP A 108 -18.66 1.83 2.84
N GLY A 109 -18.35 2.36 1.65
CA GLY A 109 -17.94 3.75 1.42
C GLY A 109 -16.84 4.29 2.35
N ILE A 110 -15.66 3.67 2.33
CA ILE A 110 -14.57 3.93 3.29
C ILE A 110 -13.73 5.15 2.91
N GLU A 111 -13.19 5.19 1.69
CA GLU A 111 -12.35 6.28 1.23
C GLU A 111 -13.13 7.11 0.21
N ASN A 112 -13.48 8.34 0.58
CA ASN A 112 -14.31 9.23 -0.23
C ASN A 112 -15.61 8.58 -0.73
N GLY A 113 -16.24 7.75 0.11
CA GLY A 113 -17.47 7.04 -0.23
C GLY A 113 -17.27 5.82 -1.15
N SER A 114 -16.02 5.42 -1.43
CA SER A 114 -15.68 4.26 -2.24
C SER A 114 -15.07 3.13 -1.38
N ASN A 115 -15.23 1.89 -1.84
CA ASN A 115 -14.61 0.69 -1.26
C ASN A 115 -13.63 -0.02 -2.21
N LEU A 116 -13.53 0.48 -3.43
CA LEU A 116 -12.60 0.02 -4.45
C LEU A 116 -12.11 1.25 -5.20
N LEU A 117 -10.83 1.57 -5.05
CA LEU A 117 -10.18 2.71 -5.69
C LEU A 117 -9.07 2.21 -6.60
N ILE A 118 -8.84 2.95 -7.68
CA ILE A 118 -7.73 2.70 -8.61
C ILE A 118 -7.07 4.04 -8.93
N TRP A 119 -5.74 4.03 -8.88
CA TRP A 119 -4.90 5.11 -9.36
C TRP A 119 -4.00 4.55 -10.44
N ASN A 120 -4.49 4.63 -11.67
CA ASN A 120 -3.70 4.30 -12.84
C ASN A 120 -3.07 5.58 -13.42
N ARG A 121 -2.27 5.41 -14.48
CA ARG A 121 -1.58 6.51 -15.15
C ARG A 121 -2.48 7.71 -15.45
N TRP A 122 -3.67 7.50 -16.00
CA TRP A 122 -4.58 8.60 -16.36
C TRP A 122 -5.03 9.39 -15.13
N TYR A 123 -5.40 8.70 -14.05
CA TYR A 123 -5.81 9.36 -12.82
C TYR A 123 -4.66 10.20 -12.25
N ILE A 124 -3.46 9.62 -12.17
CA ILE A 124 -2.28 10.30 -11.63
C ILE A 124 -1.91 11.52 -12.47
N GLU A 125 -1.95 11.41 -13.81
CA GLU A 125 -1.70 12.52 -14.71
C GLU A 125 -2.73 13.66 -14.52
N GLU A 126 -4.00 13.32 -14.30
CA GLU A 126 -5.03 14.32 -14.02
C GLU A 126 -4.78 15.00 -12.66
N PHE A 127 -4.48 14.23 -11.61
CA PHE A 127 -4.14 14.76 -10.29
C PHE A 127 -2.94 15.72 -10.35
N TYR A 128 -1.92 15.40 -11.16
CA TYR A 128 -0.75 16.26 -11.30
C TYR A 128 -1.04 17.61 -11.99
N ARG A 129 -2.15 17.75 -12.72
CA ARG A 129 -2.52 19.03 -13.37
C ARG A 129 -2.96 20.11 -12.40
N ASP A 130 -3.33 19.73 -11.18
CA ASP A 130 -3.74 20.68 -10.14
C ASP A 130 -2.57 21.47 -9.56
N PHE A 131 -1.32 21.06 -9.85
CA PHE A 131 -0.13 21.64 -9.27
C PHE A 131 0.74 22.36 -10.31
N PRO A 132 1.08 23.65 -10.10
CA PRO A 132 1.99 24.37 -10.97
C PRO A 132 3.44 24.01 -10.63
N PHE A 133 3.84 22.76 -10.92
CA PHE A 133 5.20 22.30 -10.67
C PHE A 133 6.22 23.19 -11.38
N ARG A 134 7.28 23.57 -10.67
CA ARG A 134 8.38 24.34 -11.28
C ARG A 134 9.24 23.43 -12.15
N GLN A 135 9.88 24.02 -13.15
CA GLN A 135 10.86 23.32 -13.98
C GLN A 135 12.16 23.09 -13.18
N ALA A 136 12.71 21.89 -13.26
CA ALA A 136 14.01 21.59 -12.65
C ALA A 136 15.15 22.24 -13.47
N GLY A 137 15.96 23.06 -12.82
CA GLY A 137 17.24 23.55 -13.32
C GLY A 137 18.41 23.15 -12.39
N PRO A 138 19.62 23.69 -12.63
CA PRO A 138 20.80 23.33 -11.84
C PRO A 138 20.65 23.52 -10.33
N ALA A 139 19.92 24.55 -9.89
CA ALA A 139 19.67 24.80 -8.47
C ALA A 139 18.71 23.76 -7.86
N GLU A 140 17.67 23.39 -8.59
CA GLU A 140 16.71 22.35 -8.20
C GLU A 140 17.36 20.97 -8.10
N GLU A 141 18.20 20.62 -9.07
CA GLU A 141 18.95 19.37 -9.06
C GLU A 141 19.93 19.29 -7.88
N GLU A 142 20.65 20.38 -7.59
CA GLU A 142 21.56 20.44 -6.45
C GLU A 142 20.82 20.29 -5.12
N ALA A 143 19.67 20.96 -4.96
CA ALA A 143 18.83 20.81 -3.77
C ALA A 143 18.32 19.37 -3.59
N LEU A 144 17.96 18.68 -4.68
CA LEU A 144 17.59 17.26 -4.61
C LEU A 144 18.77 16.38 -4.18
N ARG A 145 19.98 16.59 -4.74
CA ARG A 145 21.19 15.85 -4.31
C ARG A 145 21.49 16.09 -2.83
N GLN A 146 21.36 17.32 -2.36
CA GLN A 146 21.53 17.67 -0.95
C GLN A 146 20.49 16.98 -0.06
N TYR A 147 19.21 16.97 -0.46
CA TYR A 147 18.17 16.28 0.29
C TYR A 147 18.42 14.77 0.38
N PHE A 148 18.74 14.11 -0.74
CA PHE A 148 19.00 12.67 -0.77
C PHE A 148 20.38 12.26 -0.23
N SER A 149 21.13 13.22 0.32
CA SER A 149 22.32 12.98 1.16
C SER A 149 22.15 13.56 2.58
N SER A 150 20.95 14.04 2.91
CA SER A 150 20.66 14.68 4.19
C SER A 150 20.48 13.69 5.32
N ALA A 151 20.60 14.19 6.56
CA ALA A 151 20.33 13.40 7.76
C ALA A 151 18.90 12.85 7.82
N HIS A 152 17.91 13.56 7.28
CA HIS A 152 16.52 13.07 7.25
C HIS A 152 16.38 11.84 6.33
N TRP A 153 17.01 11.87 5.16
CA TRP A 153 17.00 10.74 4.24
C TRP A 153 17.78 9.55 4.79
N GLU A 154 19.00 9.76 5.31
CA GLU A 154 19.79 8.70 5.95
C GLU A 154 19.01 8.06 7.10
N LYS A 155 18.42 8.89 7.98
CA LYS A 155 17.68 8.40 9.13
C LYS A 155 16.45 7.59 8.73
N GLY A 156 15.73 8.03 7.71
CA GLY A 156 14.56 7.29 7.25
C GLY A 156 14.93 5.92 6.68
N LEU A 157 16.06 5.81 5.96
CA LEU A 157 16.52 4.51 5.48
C LEU A 157 16.96 3.56 6.60
N GLU A 158 17.54 4.09 7.68
CA GLU A 158 17.78 3.29 8.90
C GLU A 158 16.45 2.74 9.47
N ILE A 159 15.40 3.56 9.49
CA ILE A 159 14.08 3.16 10.01
C ILE A 159 13.44 2.11 9.09
N VAL A 160 13.50 2.25 7.77
CA VAL A 160 13.03 1.24 6.80
C VAL A 160 13.68 -0.13 7.09
N MET A 161 14.96 -0.11 7.44
CA MET A 161 15.74 -1.32 7.75
C MET A 161 15.55 -1.85 9.15
N ALA A 162 14.89 -1.11 10.04
CA ALA A 162 14.68 -1.57 11.41
C ALA A 162 13.80 -2.85 11.41
N PRO A 163 14.15 -3.88 12.21
CA PRO A 163 13.44 -5.16 12.20
C PRO A 163 11.95 -5.06 12.52
N ASN A 164 11.58 -4.09 13.36
CA ASN A 164 10.20 -3.88 13.81
C ASN A 164 9.37 -3.05 12.83
N THR A 165 9.99 -2.39 11.84
CA THR A 165 9.27 -1.56 10.86
C THR A 165 8.66 -2.45 9.76
N THR A 166 7.34 -2.42 9.64
CA THR A 166 6.62 -3.11 8.55
C THR A 166 6.50 -2.22 7.33
N HIS A 167 6.27 -0.93 7.52
CA HIS A 167 6.11 0.03 6.43
C HIS A 167 6.45 1.44 6.89
N MET A 168 6.84 2.30 5.95
CA MET A 168 7.24 3.67 6.27
C MET A 168 6.99 4.65 5.13
N HIS A 169 6.62 5.87 5.50
CA HIS A 169 6.62 7.04 4.62
C HIS A 169 7.71 8.03 5.02
N PHE A 170 8.44 8.56 4.03
CA PHE A 170 9.20 9.79 4.12
C PHE A 170 8.29 10.93 3.69
N TYR A 171 8.15 11.97 4.51
CA TYR A 171 7.32 13.11 4.13
C TYR A 171 8.12 14.34 3.77
N VAL A 172 7.80 14.85 2.59
CA VAL A 172 8.42 16.04 2.03
C VAL A 172 7.39 17.07 1.60
N GLU A 173 7.80 18.32 1.64
CA GLU A 173 7.18 19.41 0.91
C GLU A 173 8.04 19.68 -0.32
N ALA A 174 7.43 19.80 -1.50
CA ALA A 174 8.16 20.02 -2.74
C ALA A 174 7.35 20.83 -3.75
N SER A 175 8.05 21.54 -4.63
CA SER A 175 7.45 22.23 -5.80
C SER A 175 7.81 21.59 -7.13
N LEU A 176 8.60 20.51 -7.11
CA LEU A 176 9.02 19.77 -8.29
C LEU A 176 8.05 18.65 -8.63
N HIS A 177 7.98 18.32 -9.92
CA HIS A 177 7.19 17.18 -10.38
C HIS A 177 7.72 15.88 -9.73
N PRO A 178 6.84 14.95 -9.28
CA PRO A 178 7.26 13.72 -8.60
C PRO A 178 8.21 12.84 -9.41
N ASP A 179 8.15 12.89 -10.74
CA ASP A 179 9.12 12.19 -11.60
C ASP A 179 10.55 12.66 -11.41
N VAL A 180 10.76 13.96 -11.17
CA VAL A 180 12.10 14.49 -10.92
C VAL A 180 12.58 13.99 -9.55
N ILE A 181 11.72 14.05 -8.53
CA ILE A 181 12.02 13.53 -7.19
C ILE A 181 12.39 12.04 -7.26
N ARG A 182 11.60 11.24 -7.98
CA ARG A 182 11.82 9.81 -8.22
C ARG A 182 13.21 9.52 -8.81
N GLN A 183 13.64 10.27 -9.82
CA GLN A 183 14.94 10.06 -10.47
C GLN A 183 16.11 10.20 -9.49
N PHE A 184 16.09 11.24 -8.65
CA PHE A 184 17.16 11.50 -7.70
C PHE A 184 17.11 10.53 -6.50
N ALA A 185 15.92 10.16 -6.03
CA ALA A 185 15.77 9.12 -5.02
C ALA A 185 16.38 7.79 -5.49
N LEU A 186 16.04 7.35 -6.72
CA LEU A 186 16.57 6.10 -7.30
C LEU A 186 18.09 6.14 -7.49
N ALA A 187 18.66 7.29 -7.85
CA ALA A 187 20.11 7.47 -7.94
C ALA A 187 20.78 7.29 -6.56
N ALA A 188 20.28 7.95 -5.53
CA ALA A 188 20.82 7.86 -4.18
C ALA A 188 20.68 6.45 -3.57
N LEU A 189 19.60 5.74 -3.87
CA LEU A 189 19.42 4.34 -3.46
C LEU A 189 20.45 3.43 -4.14
N ARG A 190 20.67 3.62 -5.44
CA ARG A 190 21.64 2.84 -6.21
C ARG A 190 23.07 3.02 -5.68
N GLU A 191 23.44 4.23 -5.28
CA GLU A 191 24.74 4.51 -4.66
C GLU A 191 24.96 3.76 -3.34
N ARG A 192 23.87 3.47 -2.60
CA ARG A 192 23.89 2.61 -1.41
C ARG A 192 23.80 1.10 -1.73
N GLY A 193 23.78 0.72 -3.00
CA GLY A 193 23.63 -0.67 -3.43
C GLY A 193 22.20 -1.20 -3.35
N TRP A 194 21.19 -0.35 -3.12
CA TRP A 194 19.80 -0.77 -3.10
C TRP A 194 19.28 -0.99 -4.53
N LYS A 195 18.45 -2.02 -4.69
CA LYS A 195 17.73 -2.33 -5.93
C LYS A 195 16.24 -2.13 -5.71
N VAL A 196 15.59 -1.51 -6.69
CA VAL A 196 14.15 -1.23 -6.71
C VAL A 196 13.61 -1.81 -8.01
N TYR A 197 12.53 -2.59 -7.95
CA TYR A 197 11.87 -3.13 -9.14
C TYR A 197 11.30 -1.99 -9.99
N TYR A 198 10.42 -1.20 -9.37
CA TYR A 198 9.81 -0.01 -9.95
C TYR A 198 9.35 0.94 -8.84
N VAL A 199 8.94 2.14 -9.25
CA VAL A 199 8.34 3.13 -8.36
C VAL A 199 6.97 3.46 -8.90
N CYS A 200 5.93 3.15 -8.13
CA CYS A 200 4.55 3.40 -8.52
C CYS A 200 4.10 4.77 -8.00
N PRO A 201 3.70 5.72 -8.86
CA PRO A 201 3.05 6.93 -8.40
C PRO A 201 1.66 6.59 -7.89
N ASN A 202 1.30 7.18 -6.75
CA ASN A 202 0.05 6.91 -6.07
C ASN A 202 -0.45 8.19 -5.38
N ILE A 203 -1.70 8.20 -4.95
CA ILE A 203 -2.21 9.19 -4.01
C ILE A 203 -2.91 8.48 -2.87
N TYR A 204 -3.02 9.17 -1.75
CA TYR A 204 -3.71 8.63 -0.59
C TYR A 204 -4.25 9.76 0.28
N LEU A 205 -5.24 9.43 1.09
CA LEU A 205 -5.94 10.41 1.90
C LEU A 205 -5.16 10.72 3.19
N VAL A 206 -4.75 11.97 3.35
CA VAL A 206 -4.17 12.51 4.59
C VAL A 206 -5.19 13.47 5.18
N GLY A 207 -5.82 13.07 6.28
CA GLY A 207 -6.97 13.80 6.82
C GLY A 207 -8.15 13.82 5.84
N LYS A 208 -8.37 14.94 5.14
CA LYS A 208 -9.44 15.12 4.14
C LYS A 208 -8.92 15.46 2.75
N GLU A 209 -7.60 15.49 2.57
CA GLU A 209 -6.97 15.93 1.32
C GLU A 209 -6.17 14.78 0.72
N TYR A 210 -6.30 14.60 -0.59
CA TYR A 210 -5.42 13.69 -1.31
C TYR A 210 -4.03 14.29 -1.38
N THR A 211 -3.06 13.48 -0.98
CA THR A 211 -1.65 13.82 -1.05
C THR A 211 -0.92 12.83 -1.94
N GLY A 212 0.06 13.32 -2.68
CA GLY A 212 0.81 12.49 -3.60
C GLY A 212 1.83 11.61 -2.90
N LYS A 213 2.15 10.50 -3.54
CA LYS A 213 2.99 9.44 -3.00
C LYS A 213 3.78 8.76 -4.12
N LEU A 214 5.02 8.39 -3.84
CA LEU A 214 5.84 7.52 -4.67
C LEU A 214 6.12 6.24 -3.88
N VAL A 215 5.55 5.12 -4.29
CA VAL A 215 5.72 3.80 -3.66
C VAL A 215 6.96 3.14 -4.24
N PHE A 216 7.98 2.86 -3.42
CA PHE A 216 9.21 2.20 -3.85
C PHE A 216 9.09 0.69 -3.60
N MET A 217 9.03 -0.08 -4.68
CA MET A 217 8.97 -1.54 -4.62
C MET A 217 10.40 -2.09 -4.52
N GLY A 218 10.94 -2.12 -3.31
CA GLY A 218 12.31 -2.55 -3.04
C GLY A 218 12.54 -4.03 -3.36
N GLN A 219 13.60 -4.32 -4.09
CA GLN A 219 14.05 -5.68 -4.44
C GLN A 219 15.14 -6.15 -3.47
N GLU A 220 16.14 -5.31 -3.21
CA GLU A 220 17.27 -5.63 -2.35
C GLU A 220 17.69 -4.35 -1.63
N PRO A 221 17.39 -4.21 -0.33
CA PRO A 221 16.57 -5.09 0.50
C PRO A 221 15.11 -5.19 0.01
N GLU A 222 14.46 -6.33 0.25
CA GLU A 222 13.03 -6.51 -0.05
C GLU A 222 12.19 -5.74 0.99
N LYS A 223 11.92 -4.47 0.70
CA LYS A 223 11.20 -3.52 1.56
C LYS A 223 10.33 -2.59 0.71
N VAL A 224 9.11 -2.32 1.17
CA VAL A 224 8.30 -1.21 0.65
C VAL A 224 8.39 -0.04 1.60
N TYR A 225 8.56 1.12 1.00
CA TYR A 225 8.48 2.40 1.67
C TYR A 225 8.12 3.42 0.63
N ASP A 226 7.70 4.58 1.09
CA ASP A 226 7.16 5.58 0.18
C ASP A 226 7.72 6.95 0.47
N ILE A 227 7.76 7.80 -0.55
CA ILE A 227 7.91 9.24 -0.37
C ILE A 227 6.53 9.86 -0.55
N GLY A 228 5.89 10.27 0.54
CA GLY A 228 4.71 11.13 0.49
C GLY A 228 5.15 12.57 0.29
N TRP A 229 4.49 13.29 -0.61
CA TRP A 229 4.85 14.67 -0.94
C TRP A 229 3.63 15.59 -0.92
N LYS A 230 3.80 16.76 -0.32
CA LYS A 230 2.82 17.86 -0.37
C LYS A 230 3.35 18.98 -1.25
N PHE A 231 2.52 19.48 -2.16
CA PHE A 231 2.92 20.61 -2.98
C PHE A 231 3.13 21.86 -2.11
N ASN A 232 4.31 22.47 -2.21
CA ASN A 232 4.61 23.75 -1.63
C ASN A 232 5.44 24.58 -2.63
N PRO A 233 4.88 25.66 -3.21
CA PRO A 233 5.55 26.44 -4.24
C PRO A 233 6.76 27.22 -3.73
N ASP A 234 6.96 27.35 -2.41
CA ASP A 234 8.03 28.17 -1.82
C ASP A 234 9.32 27.38 -1.56
N VAL A 235 9.28 26.05 -1.67
CA VAL A 235 10.42 25.17 -1.38
C VAL A 235 10.69 24.23 -2.54
N ILE A 236 11.96 23.92 -2.82
CA ILE A 236 12.31 22.94 -3.86
C ILE A 236 11.96 21.54 -3.36
N ILE A 237 12.58 21.15 -2.24
CA ILE A 237 12.28 19.97 -1.46
C ILE A 237 12.76 20.20 -0.02
N LYS A 238 11.97 19.79 0.97
CA LYS A 238 12.39 19.71 2.38
C LYS A 238 11.55 18.65 3.11
N PRO A 239 12.01 18.11 4.25
CA PRO A 239 11.14 17.34 5.14
C PRO A 239 9.91 18.16 5.56
N THR A 240 8.76 17.51 5.73
CA THR A 240 7.60 18.16 6.36
C THR A 240 7.92 18.54 7.81
N GLU A 241 7.39 19.67 8.25
CA GLU A 241 7.47 20.13 9.65
C GLU A 241 6.18 19.85 10.43
N ILE A 242 5.16 19.30 9.76
CA ILE A 242 3.87 18.93 10.35
C ILE A 242 3.67 17.40 10.32
N PRO A 243 3.00 16.84 11.33
CA PRO A 243 2.59 15.44 11.32
C PRO A 243 1.51 15.19 10.26
N TRP A 244 1.47 13.96 9.75
CA TRP A 244 0.47 13.52 8.76
C TRP A 244 -0.47 12.50 9.40
N ASN A 245 -0.22 11.18 9.30
CA ASN A 245 -1.10 10.18 9.95
C ASN A 245 -0.70 9.91 11.40
N PHE A 246 0.59 9.99 11.73
CA PHE A 246 1.08 9.84 13.10
C PHE A 246 1.68 11.15 13.62
N PRO A 247 1.54 11.42 14.94
CA PRO A 247 2.03 12.65 15.53
C PRO A 247 3.55 12.74 15.59
N GLU A 248 4.25 11.60 15.69
CA GLU A 248 5.71 11.50 15.77
C GLU A 248 6.19 10.18 15.17
N PRO A 249 7.45 10.10 14.67
CA PRO A 249 8.38 11.23 14.52
C PRO A 249 8.02 12.14 13.34
N ILE A 250 8.05 13.46 13.53
CA ILE A 250 7.80 14.43 12.42
C ILE A 250 8.73 14.14 11.24
N GLY A 251 8.19 14.22 10.03
CA GLY A 251 8.91 13.91 8.80
C GLY A 251 8.74 12.47 8.32
N TYR A 252 8.09 11.62 9.12
CA TYR A 252 7.88 10.22 8.83
C TYR A 252 6.52 9.74 9.32
N ASP A 253 5.95 8.74 8.64
CA ASP A 253 4.98 7.85 9.25
C ASP A 253 5.59 6.46 9.33
N VAL A 254 5.79 5.97 10.54
CA VAL A 254 6.43 4.68 10.81
C VAL A 254 5.37 3.71 11.31
N ILE A 255 5.19 2.61 10.58
CA ILE A 255 4.29 1.53 10.97
C ILE A 255 5.15 0.37 11.47
N THR A 256 4.88 -0.05 12.70
CA THR A 256 5.61 -1.15 13.35
C THR A 256 4.74 -2.39 13.52
N TRP A 257 5.37 -3.55 13.71
CA TRP A 257 4.66 -4.79 14.03
C TRP A 257 3.82 -4.66 15.30
N GLU A 258 4.30 -3.95 16.32
CA GLU A 258 3.56 -3.71 17.57
C GLU A 258 2.22 -3.03 17.29
N MET A 259 2.18 -2.04 16.39
CA MET A 259 0.92 -1.37 16.02
C MET A 259 -0.06 -2.32 15.33
N ILE A 260 0.45 -3.31 14.58
CA ILE A 260 -0.37 -4.34 13.93
C ILE A 260 -0.90 -5.33 14.96
N GLU A 261 -0.04 -5.80 15.86
CA GLU A 261 -0.43 -6.70 16.94
C GLU A 261 -1.49 -6.05 17.83
N GLU A 262 -1.35 -4.77 18.17
CA GLU A 262 -2.37 -4.00 18.88
C GLU A 262 -3.71 -3.99 18.15
N GLU A 263 -3.72 -3.78 16.83
CA GLU A 263 -4.94 -3.77 16.02
C GLU A 263 -5.59 -5.16 15.95
N ILE A 264 -4.79 -6.21 15.80
CA ILE A 264 -5.28 -7.60 15.75
C ILE A 264 -5.82 -8.04 17.11
N ASN A 265 -5.12 -7.71 18.20
CA ASN A 265 -5.48 -8.15 19.54
C ASN A 265 -6.70 -7.42 20.13
N GLN A 266 -7.16 -6.32 19.51
CA GLN A 266 -8.39 -5.64 19.90
C GLN A 266 -9.66 -6.43 19.60
N HIS A 267 -9.58 -7.45 18.73
CA HIS A 267 -10.76 -8.15 18.24
C HIS A 267 -10.59 -9.67 18.23
N PRO A 268 -11.67 -10.44 18.46
CA PRO A 268 -11.63 -11.90 18.41
C PRO A 268 -11.71 -12.37 16.95
N TYR A 269 -10.63 -12.19 16.20
CA TYR A 269 -10.52 -12.72 14.84
C TYR A 269 -10.58 -14.24 14.83
N LEU A 270 -11.20 -14.79 13.79
CA LEU A 270 -11.33 -16.22 13.55
C LEU A 270 -10.20 -16.67 12.63
N LYS A 271 -9.25 -17.43 13.18
CA LYS A 271 -8.19 -18.06 12.39
C LYS A 271 -8.74 -19.33 11.72
N LEU A 272 -8.47 -19.50 10.43
CA LEU A 272 -8.82 -20.70 9.67
C LEU A 272 -7.73 -21.77 9.77
N THR A 273 -8.12 -23.04 9.73
CA THR A 273 -7.14 -24.13 9.63
C THR A 273 -6.60 -24.27 8.20
N PRO A 274 -5.45 -24.91 8.00
CA PRO A 274 -4.91 -25.17 6.66
C PRO A 274 -5.90 -25.93 5.75
N GLU A 275 -6.68 -26.86 6.29
CA GLU A 275 -7.67 -27.64 5.55
C GLU A 275 -8.84 -26.77 5.10
N GLU A 276 -9.29 -25.85 5.95
CA GLU A 276 -10.36 -24.90 5.63
C GLU A 276 -9.91 -23.91 4.57
N ILE A 277 -8.68 -23.37 4.69
CA ILE A 277 -8.09 -22.49 3.66
C ILE A 277 -8.00 -23.23 2.33
N SER A 278 -7.51 -24.47 2.33
CA SER A 278 -7.44 -25.29 1.11
C SER A 278 -8.83 -25.51 0.50
N SER A 279 -9.82 -25.82 1.32
CA SER A 279 -11.21 -26.01 0.89
C SER A 279 -11.82 -24.73 0.29
N VAL A 280 -11.56 -23.57 0.91
CA VAL A 280 -12.00 -22.25 0.40
C VAL A 280 -11.39 -21.99 -0.97
N VAL A 281 -10.07 -22.12 -1.09
CA VAL A 281 -9.36 -21.81 -2.33
C VAL A 281 -9.80 -22.75 -3.46
N GLU A 282 -9.88 -24.06 -3.21
CA GLU A 282 -10.35 -25.04 -4.20
C GLU A 282 -11.78 -24.72 -4.70
N ALA A 283 -12.68 -24.35 -3.78
CA ALA A 283 -14.05 -24.01 -4.13
C ALA A 283 -14.18 -22.73 -4.96
N CYS A 284 -13.21 -21.81 -4.85
CA CYS A 284 -13.21 -20.56 -5.60
C CYS A 284 -12.60 -20.67 -7.00
N THR A 285 -11.74 -21.68 -7.25
CA THR A 285 -10.98 -21.82 -8.50
C THR A 285 -11.40 -22.99 -9.37
N ARG A 286 -12.19 -23.94 -8.85
CA ARG A 286 -12.81 -24.99 -9.67
C ARG A 286 -14.04 -24.42 -10.39
N SER A 287 -13.94 -24.32 -11.71
CA SER A 287 -15.05 -24.02 -12.65
C SER A 287 -15.94 -25.22 -12.88
#